data_AF-A0A0F9EVF1-F1
#
_entry.id   AF-A0A0F9EVF1-F1
#
_cell.length_a   1.000
_cell.length_b   1.000
_cell.length_c   1.000
_cell.angle_alpha   90.00
_cell.angle_beta   90.00
_cell.angle_gamma   90.00
#
_symmetry.space_group_name_H-M   'P 1'
#
loop_
_entity.id
_entity.type
_entity.pdbx_description
1 polymer ?
#
loop_
_entity_poly.entity_id
_entity_poly.type
_entity_poly.pdbx_seq_one_letter_code
_entity_poly.pdbx_strand_id
1 'polypeptide(L)'
;MKFLRLLLLLILLPYGQLKAQSLEDYKLWLDYSPVQNTDLAADYLKITRSIYVDDADPILAKAKNELTTALPQLLGKKLVFTNQILPENSLVIALYENLPKELKEQTKAEIENSTDEG
;
A
#
# COMPACT_ATOMS: atom_id res chain seq x y z
N MET A 1 12.00 -51.22 25.29
CA MET A 1 10.96 -50.64 24.41
C MET A 1 10.43 -49.27 24.86
N LYS A 2 10.16 -49.02 26.15
CA LYS A 2 9.67 -47.71 26.64
C LYS A 2 10.68 -46.56 26.43
N PHE A 3 11.97 -46.82 26.63
CA PHE A 3 13.03 -45.84 26.42
C PHE A 3 13.21 -45.45 24.95
N LEU A 4 13.06 -46.41 24.02
CA LEU A 4 13.09 -46.14 22.58
C LEU A 4 11.89 -45.27 22.14
N ARG A 5 10.69 -45.53 22.69
CA ARG A 5 9.50 -44.69 22.46
C ARG A 5 9.69 -43.27 23.00
N LEU A 6 10.33 -43.13 24.16
CA LEU A 6 10.64 -41.83 24.75
C LEU A 6 11.68 -41.06 23.91
N LEU A 7 12.73 -41.74 23.45
CA LEU A 7 13.75 -41.16 22.55
C LEU A 7 13.12 -40.69 21.23
N LEU A 8 12.22 -41.50 20.67
CA LEU A 8 11.53 -41.18 19.42
C LEU A 8 10.58 -39.98 19.58
N LEU A 9 9.90 -39.84 20.73
CA LEU A 9 9.12 -38.66 21.09
C LEU A 9 10.00 -37.40 21.25
N LEU A 10 11.16 -37.54 21.89
CA LEU A 10 12.10 -36.42 22.10
C LEU A 10 12.67 -35.89 20.78
N ILE A 11 12.91 -36.77 19.81
CA ILE A 11 13.41 -36.42 18.47
C ILE A 11 12.32 -35.76 17.61
N LEU A 12 11.04 -36.07 17.82
CA LEU A 12 9.93 -35.53 17.01
C LEU A 12 9.42 -34.16 17.48
N LEU A 13 9.59 -33.82 18.76
CA LEU A 13 9.19 -32.54 19.36
C LEU A 13 9.71 -31.27 18.64
N PRO A 14 10.99 -31.18 18.20
CA PRO A 14 11.49 -29.97 17.53
C PRO A 14 10.93 -29.73 16.11
N TYR A 15 10.41 -30.77 15.44
CA TYR A 15 9.86 -30.63 14.09
C TYR A 15 8.49 -29.90 14.06
N GLY A 16 7.76 -29.90 15.17
CA GLY A 16 6.47 -29.22 15.27
C GLY A 16 6.55 -27.70 15.48
N GLN A 17 7.68 -27.18 15.96
CA GLN A 17 7.81 -25.76 16.33
C GLN A 17 8.23 -24.84 15.17
N LEU A 18 8.69 -25.39 14.04
CA LEU A 18 9.21 -24.60 12.92
C LEU A 18 8.12 -23.94 12.05
N LYS A 19 6.83 -24.23 12.27
CA LYS A 19 5.73 -23.72 11.43
C LYS A 19 4.82 -22.68 12.10
N ALA A 20 5.07 -22.30 13.34
CA ALA A 20 4.12 -21.46 14.09
C ALA A 20 4.35 -19.94 13.95
N GLN A 21 5.42 -19.50 13.25
CA GLN A 21 5.77 -18.09 13.14
C GLN A 21 6.30 -17.78 11.75
N SER A 22 5.41 -17.80 10.75
CA SER A 22 5.72 -17.16 9.47
C SER A 22 5.52 -15.64 9.68
N LEU A 23 6.56 -14.85 9.40
CA LEU A 23 6.43 -13.38 9.32
C LEU A 23 5.50 -12.97 8.16
N GLU A 24 5.24 -13.87 7.22
CA GLU A 24 4.31 -13.68 6.10
C GLU A 24 2.87 -13.40 6.57
N ASP A 25 2.45 -13.95 7.72
CA ASP A 25 1.14 -13.72 8.31
C ASP A 25 1.06 -12.45 9.20
N TYR A 26 2.17 -11.72 9.37
CA TYR A 26 2.22 -10.50 10.22
C TYR A 26 1.83 -9.22 9.48
N LYS A 27 1.07 -9.30 8.38
CA LYS A 27 0.68 -8.11 7.62
C LYS A 27 -0.50 -7.33 8.23
N LEU A 28 -1.20 -7.90 9.21
CA LEU A 28 -2.40 -7.33 9.83
C LEU A 28 -3.39 -6.85 8.75
N TRP A 29 -3.75 -5.56 8.75
CA TRP A 29 -4.63 -4.97 7.74
C TRP A 29 -3.91 -4.46 6.49
N LEU A 30 -2.57 -4.51 6.45
CA LEU A 30 -1.74 -4.10 5.31
C LEU A 30 -1.32 -5.31 4.46
N ASP A 31 -2.26 -6.22 4.18
CA ASP A 31 -2.01 -7.46 3.45
C ASP A 31 -1.67 -7.25 1.96
N TYR A 32 -2.18 -6.14 1.39
CA TYR A 32 -2.04 -5.78 -0.03
C TYR A 32 -2.47 -6.87 -1.01
N SER A 33 -3.33 -7.78 -0.56
CA SER A 33 -3.94 -8.81 -1.41
C SER A 33 -4.64 -8.20 -2.62
N PRO A 34 -4.53 -8.80 -3.82
CA PRO A 34 -5.15 -8.29 -5.03
C PRO A 34 -6.65 -8.06 -4.86
N VAL A 35 -7.15 -6.96 -5.44
CA VAL A 35 -8.58 -6.66 -5.51
C VAL A 35 -9.27 -7.74 -6.34
N GLN A 36 -10.14 -8.52 -5.70
CA GLN A 36 -10.79 -9.68 -6.32
C GLN A 36 -11.86 -9.30 -7.34
N ASN A 37 -12.51 -8.14 -7.15
CA ASN A 37 -13.47 -7.62 -8.12
C ASN A 37 -12.69 -6.98 -9.29
N THR A 38 -12.73 -7.64 -10.45
CA THR A 38 -11.96 -7.24 -11.63
C THR A 38 -12.43 -5.93 -12.25
N ASP A 39 -13.74 -5.65 -12.23
CA ASP A 39 -14.30 -4.38 -12.71
C ASP A 39 -13.82 -3.23 -11.83
N LEU A 40 -13.86 -3.43 -10.50
CA LEU A 40 -13.39 -2.44 -9.54
C LEU A 40 -11.88 -2.19 -9.66
N ALA A 41 -11.09 -3.26 -9.83
CA ALA A 41 -9.65 -3.15 -10.07
C ALA A 41 -9.35 -2.36 -11.36
N ALA A 42 -10.13 -2.59 -12.42
CA ALA A 42 -10.01 -1.85 -13.67
C ALA A 42 -10.35 -0.36 -13.49
N ASP A 43 -11.34 -0.02 -12.68
CA ASP A 43 -11.68 1.38 -12.39
C ASP A 43 -10.59 2.07 -11.56
N TYR A 44 -10.04 1.41 -10.55
CA TYR A 44 -8.89 1.94 -9.80
C TYR A 44 -7.66 2.16 -10.69
N LEU A 45 -7.41 1.27 -11.65
CA LEU A 45 -6.35 1.45 -12.64
C LEU A 45 -6.55 2.67 -13.54
N LYS A 46 -7.79 3.07 -13.84
CA LYS A 46 -8.06 4.29 -14.63
C LYS A 46 -7.73 5.57 -13.87
N ILE A 47 -7.89 5.56 -12.55
CA ILE A 47 -7.62 6.71 -11.67
C ILE A 47 -6.12 6.80 -11.35
N THR A 48 -5.46 5.64 -11.25
CA THR A 48 -4.03 5.52 -10.91
C THR A 48 -3.12 5.39 -12.13
N ARG A 49 -3.58 5.84 -13.31
CA ARG A 49 -2.84 5.72 -14.57
C ARG A 49 -1.49 6.45 -14.50
N SER A 50 -1.49 7.62 -13.88
CA SER A 50 -0.30 8.36 -13.46
C SER A 50 -0.43 8.74 -11.99
N ILE A 51 0.66 8.73 -11.26
CA ILE A 51 0.69 9.09 -9.84
C ILE A 51 1.78 10.12 -9.62
N TYR A 52 1.41 11.30 -9.15
CA TYR A 52 2.33 12.32 -8.72
C TYR A 52 2.34 12.38 -7.19
N VAL A 53 3.53 12.31 -6.61
CA VAL A 53 3.74 12.55 -5.18
C VAL A 53 4.82 13.61 -5.03
N ASP A 54 4.52 14.69 -4.32
CA ASP A 54 5.49 15.72 -3.94
C ASP A 54 6.40 15.18 -2.83
N ASP A 55 7.48 14.49 -3.21
CA ASP A 55 8.38 13.78 -2.31
C ASP A 55 9.54 14.64 -1.77
N ALA A 56 9.43 15.97 -1.89
CA ALA A 56 10.35 16.90 -1.24
C ALA A 56 10.26 16.83 0.29
N ASP A 57 9.08 16.48 0.82
CA ASP A 57 8.87 16.22 2.24
C ASP A 57 9.20 14.76 2.62
N PRO A 58 9.95 14.50 3.71
CA PRO A 58 10.32 13.15 4.11
C PRO A 58 9.14 12.20 4.41
N ILE A 59 8.01 12.73 4.90
CA ILE A 59 6.79 11.95 5.17
C ILE A 59 6.15 11.56 3.84
N LEU A 60 6.02 12.50 2.91
CA LEU A 60 5.49 12.22 1.58
C LEU A 60 6.39 11.26 0.79
N ALA A 61 7.71 11.33 0.96
CA ALA A 61 8.64 10.33 0.41
C ALA A 61 8.39 8.92 0.97
N LYS A 62 8.05 8.80 2.26
CA LYS A 62 7.64 7.51 2.86
C LYS A 62 6.29 7.04 2.33
N ALA A 63 5.31 7.93 2.20
CA ALA A 63 4.02 7.61 1.60
C ALA A 63 4.18 7.11 0.15
N LYS A 64 5.04 7.75 -0.66
CA LYS A 64 5.37 7.29 -2.02
C LYS A 64 5.93 5.88 -2.03
N ASN A 65 6.84 5.55 -1.11
CA ASN A 65 7.40 4.21 -1.00
C ASN A 65 6.33 3.17 -0.65
N GLU A 66 5.41 3.52 0.26
CA GLU A 66 4.30 2.66 0.64
C GLU A 66 3.38 2.39 -0.55
N LEU A 67 2.98 3.44 -1.27
CA LEU A 67 2.12 3.32 -2.45
C LEU A 67 2.79 2.56 -3.59
N THR A 68 4.10 2.74 -3.76
CA THR A 68 4.90 1.98 -4.74
C THR A 68 4.91 0.48 -4.43
N THR A 69 4.80 0.12 -3.14
CA THR A 69 4.75 -1.27 -2.69
C THR A 69 3.33 -1.83 -2.76
N ALA A 70 2.35 -1.09 -2.25
CA ALA A 70 0.97 -1.54 -2.07
C ALA A 70 0.20 -1.61 -3.39
N LEU A 71 0.19 -0.52 -4.17
CA LEU A 71 -0.72 -0.40 -5.31
C LEU A 71 -0.46 -1.45 -6.41
N PRO A 72 0.79 -1.84 -6.75
CA PRO A 72 1.00 -2.91 -7.72
C PRO A 72 0.51 -4.28 -7.26
N GLN A 73 0.57 -4.55 -5.95
CA GLN A 73 0.05 -5.79 -5.37
C GLN A 73 -1.49 -5.79 -5.38
N LEU A 74 -2.10 -4.69 -4.96
CA LEU A 74 -3.56 -4.51 -4.95
C LEU A 74 -4.17 -4.58 -6.37
N LEU A 75 -3.51 -3.97 -7.36
CA LEU A 75 -4.08 -3.80 -8.71
C LEU A 75 -3.50 -4.77 -9.75
N GLY A 76 -2.54 -5.61 -9.37
CA GLY A 76 -1.92 -6.61 -10.24
C GLY A 76 -1.17 -6.03 -11.45
N LYS A 77 -0.83 -4.73 -11.43
CA LYS A 77 -0.10 -4.04 -12.50
C LYS A 77 0.92 -3.07 -11.95
N LYS A 78 2.04 -2.92 -12.66
CA LYS A 78 3.01 -1.87 -12.37
C LYS A 78 2.40 -0.50 -12.71
N LEU A 79 2.49 0.43 -11.77
CA LEU A 79 2.00 1.80 -11.92
C LEU A 79 3.15 2.77 -12.25
N VAL A 80 2.79 3.92 -12.79
CA VAL A 80 3.74 4.95 -13.25
C VAL A 80 3.70 6.12 -12.28
N PHE A 81 4.79 6.29 -11.52
CA PHE A 81 5.01 7.48 -10.71
C PHE A 81 5.75 8.52 -11.55
N THR A 82 5.25 9.76 -11.55
CA THR A 82 5.76 10.86 -12.36
C THR A 82 6.27 11.99 -11.47
N ASN A 83 7.26 12.75 -11.96
CA ASN A 83 7.80 13.92 -11.27
C ASN A 83 7.03 15.21 -11.60
N GLN A 84 5.97 15.10 -12.39
CA GLN A 84 5.09 16.20 -12.77
C GLN A 84 3.66 15.70 -12.88
N ILE A 85 2.70 16.59 -12.60
CA ILE A 85 1.28 16.31 -12.78
C ILE A 85 1.00 16.28 -14.28
N LEU A 86 0.48 15.16 -14.78
CA LEU A 86 0.14 14.99 -16.18
C LEU A 86 -1.32 15.40 -16.43
N PRO A 87 -1.67 15.86 -17.65
CA PRO A 87 -3.03 16.27 -17.99
C PRO A 87 -4.01 15.07 -18.13
N GLU A 88 -3.50 13.84 -18.13
CA GLU A 88 -4.32 12.63 -18.04
C GLU A 88 -4.73 12.35 -16.58
N ASN A 89 -5.63 11.38 -16.38
CA ASN A 89 -6.10 10.97 -15.04
C ASN A 89 -4.91 10.63 -14.13
N SER A 90 -4.59 11.58 -13.25
CA SER A 90 -3.45 11.52 -12.33
C SER A 90 -3.94 11.53 -10.89
N LEU A 91 -3.50 10.57 -10.09
CA LEU A 91 -3.60 10.66 -8.64
C LEU A 91 -2.51 11.63 -8.14
N VAL A 92 -2.93 12.73 -7.49
CA VAL A 92 -2.04 13.78 -7.00
C VAL A 92 -2.00 13.74 -5.47
N ILE A 93 -0.80 13.58 -4.91
CA ILE A 93 -0.58 13.56 -3.46
C ILE A 93 0.48 14.62 -3.14
N ALA A 94 0.05 15.72 -2.55
CA ALA A 94 0.91 16.84 -2.19
C ALA A 94 0.29 17.64 -1.05
N LEU A 95 1.10 18.47 -0.39
CA LEU A 95 0.57 19.49 0.52
C LEU A 95 -0.22 20.52 -0.27
N TYR A 96 -1.33 21.00 0.29
CA TYR A 96 -2.19 21.99 -0.37
C TYR A 96 -1.41 23.23 -0.79
N GLU A 97 -0.46 23.68 0.04
CA GLU A 97 0.42 24.83 -0.25
C GLU A 97 1.33 24.64 -1.47
N ASN A 98 1.64 23.41 -1.86
CA ASN A 98 2.52 23.08 -2.99
C ASN A 98 1.73 22.77 -4.27
N LEU A 99 0.40 22.71 -4.21
CA LEU A 99 -0.42 22.48 -5.40
C LEU A 99 -0.33 23.66 -6.39
N PRO A 100 -0.39 23.37 -7.71
CA PRO A 100 -0.61 24.37 -8.74
C PRO A 100 -1.84 25.22 -8.45
N LYS A 101 -1.83 26.47 -8.92
CA LYS A 101 -2.89 27.44 -8.65
C LYS A 101 -4.26 26.93 -9.10
N GLU A 102 -4.32 26.30 -10.27
CA GLU A 102 -5.55 25.77 -10.86
C GLU A 102 -6.17 24.69 -9.96
N LEU A 103 -5.35 23.77 -9.42
CA LEU A 103 -5.82 22.72 -8.54
C LEU A 103 -6.23 23.25 -7.17
N LYS A 104 -5.52 24.25 -6.62
CA LYS A 104 -5.94 24.94 -5.39
C LYS A 104 -7.32 25.56 -5.55
N GLU A 105 -7.56 26.26 -6.65
CA GLU A 105 -8.86 26.91 -6.89
C GLU A 105 -9.99 25.88 -7.04
N GLN A 106 -9.72 24.73 -7.65
CA GLN A 106 -10.70 23.65 -7.81
C GLN A 106 -11.05 22.94 -6.50
N THR A 107 -10.07 22.74 -5.61
CA THR A 107 -10.26 21.99 -4.36
C THR A 107 -10.49 22.85 -3.13
N LYS A 108 -10.38 24.18 -3.25
CA LYS A 108 -10.46 25.14 -2.14
C LYS A 108 -11.68 24.91 -1.25
N ALA A 109 -12.87 24.81 -1.85
CA ALA A 109 -14.12 24.63 -1.10
C ALA A 109 -14.16 23.31 -0.34
N GLU A 110 -13.57 22.24 -0.87
CA GLU A 110 -13.53 20.92 -0.24
C GLU A 110 -12.55 20.91 0.93
N ILE A 111 -11.38 21.56 0.75
CA ILE A 111 -10.36 21.68 1.79
C ILE A 111 -10.84 22.57 2.94
N GLU A 112 -11.48 23.72 2.66
CA GLU A 112 -12.00 24.62 3.71
C GLU A 112 -13.14 24.00 4.52
N ASN A 113 -13.87 23.04 3.95
CA ASN A 113 -14.94 22.30 4.62
C ASN A 113 -14.48 20.96 5.22
N SER A 114 -13.20 20.59 5.09
CA SER A 114 -12.65 19.42 5.74
C SER A 114 -12.61 19.62 7.25
N THR A 115 -13.22 18.72 8.01
CA THR A 115 -13.11 18.71 9.47
C THR A 115 -11.67 18.40 9.88
N ASP A 116 -11.27 18.84 11.08
CA ASP A 116 -9.93 18.62 11.67
C ASP A 116 -9.70 17.16 12.11
N GLU A 117 -10.38 16.21 11.46
CA GLU A 117 -10.19 14.77 11.62
C GLU A 117 -9.26 14.30 10.50
N GLY A 118 -7.97 14.48 10.74
CA GLY A 118 -6.90 13.85 9.96
C GLY A 118 -6.82 12.35 10.20
#